data_AF-A0A963M970-F1
#
_entry.id   AF-A0A963M970-F1
#
_cell.length_a   1.000
_cell.length_b   1.000
_cell.length_c   1.000
_cell.angle_alpha   90.00
_cell.angle_beta   90.00
_cell.angle_gamma   90.00
#
_symmetry.space_group_name_H-M   'P 1'
#
loop_
_entity.id
_entity.type
_entity.pdbx_description
1 polymer ?
#
loop_
_entity_poly.entity_id
_entity_poly.type
_entity_poly.pdbx_seq_one_letter_code
_entity_poly.pdbx_strand_id
1 'polypeptide(L)'
;DGAPIGPGWDVYSHGGRTNTGLDALAWAVEMARRGAGEILLTSMDRDGTKSGFDLGLTRAVSDAVDIPVIASGGVGNLDHLADGITLGGADAVLAASIFHYGEFSVLQAKQHLGSRGITVRI
;
A
#
# COMPACT_ATOMS: atom_id res chain seq x y z
N ASP A 1 -4.07 24.79 1.57
CA ASP A 1 -5.02 24.05 2.42
C ASP A 1 -5.17 22.57 2.05
N GLY A 2 -4.11 21.88 1.61
CA GLY A 2 -4.09 20.41 1.49
C GLY A 2 -5.13 19.76 0.57
N ALA A 3 -5.98 20.52 -0.12
CA ALA A 3 -7.03 19.98 -0.98
C ALA A 3 -6.44 19.26 -2.20
N PRO A 4 -7.08 18.18 -2.69
CA PRO A 4 -6.65 17.49 -3.90
C PRO A 4 -6.73 18.42 -5.12
N ILE A 5 -5.80 18.24 -6.06
CA ILE A 5 -5.63 19.14 -7.22
C ILE A 5 -6.44 18.68 -8.44
N GLY A 6 -7.00 17.47 -8.41
CA GLY A 6 -7.83 16.93 -9.47
C GLY A 6 -8.26 15.48 -9.21
N PRO A 7 -8.84 14.80 -10.21
CA PRO A 7 -9.04 13.36 -10.14
C PRO A 7 -7.68 12.65 -10.12
N GLY A 8 -7.45 11.77 -9.14
CA GLY A 8 -6.18 11.06 -8.98
C GLY A 8 -5.74 10.99 -7.51
N TRP A 9 -4.46 10.77 -7.29
CA TRP A 9 -3.85 10.71 -5.97
C TRP A 9 -2.72 11.72 -5.88
N ASP A 10 -2.73 12.54 -4.84
CA ASP A 10 -1.69 13.55 -4.62
C ASP A 10 -0.65 13.06 -3.61
N VAL A 11 0.59 13.51 -3.77
CA VAL A 11 1.66 13.27 -2.79
C VAL A 11 1.55 14.29 -1.65
N TYR A 12 1.53 13.78 -0.42
CA TYR A 12 1.60 14.58 0.78
C TYR A 12 2.94 14.40 1.50
N SER A 13 3.37 15.47 2.17
CA SER A 13 4.59 15.51 2.99
C SER A 13 4.26 15.98 4.42
N HIS A 14 5.29 16.06 5.28
CA HIS A 14 5.15 16.53 6.67
C HIS A 14 4.10 15.76 7.48
N GLY A 15 4.09 14.43 7.33
CA GLY A 15 3.13 13.55 8.00
C GLY A 15 1.71 13.71 7.45
N GLY A 16 1.55 13.87 6.14
CA GLY A 16 0.24 13.97 5.49
C GLY A 16 -0.39 15.37 5.55
N ARG A 17 0.30 16.38 6.08
CA ARG A 17 -0.30 17.71 6.33
C ARG A 17 -0.13 18.69 5.17
N THR A 18 0.83 18.45 4.29
CA THR A 18 1.17 19.37 3.20
C THR A 18 1.05 18.65 1.87
N ASN A 19 0.00 18.97 1.10
CA ASN A 19 -0.09 18.57 -0.29
C ASN A 19 1.07 19.23 -1.07
N THR A 20 1.85 18.42 -1.79
CA THR A 20 3.05 18.87 -2.51
C THR A 20 2.76 19.42 -3.90
N GLY A 21 1.56 19.19 -4.44
CA GLY A 21 1.26 19.53 -5.82
C GLY A 21 1.58 18.44 -6.85
N LEU A 22 2.12 17.30 -6.40
CA LEU A 22 2.59 16.24 -7.26
C LEU A 22 1.56 15.12 -7.36
N ASP A 23 1.33 14.62 -8.57
CA ASP A 23 0.61 13.37 -8.81
C ASP A 23 1.44 12.17 -8.30
N ALA A 24 0.81 11.30 -7.50
CA ALA A 24 1.48 10.19 -6.82
C ALA A 24 2.02 9.14 -7.81
N LEU A 25 1.33 8.91 -8.92
CA LEU A 25 1.76 7.95 -9.93
C LEU A 25 3.00 8.48 -10.68
N ALA A 26 2.94 9.71 -11.18
CA ALA A 26 4.06 10.37 -11.83
C ALA A 26 5.27 10.49 -10.89
N TRP A 27 5.02 10.75 -9.61
CA TRP A 27 6.07 10.82 -8.60
C TRP A 27 6.73 9.46 -8.34
N ALA A 28 5.93 8.39 -8.23
CA ALA A 28 6.45 7.02 -8.09
C ALA A 28 7.39 6.64 -9.25
N VAL A 29 6.97 6.91 -10.49
CA VAL A 29 7.77 6.68 -11.69
C VAL A 29 9.07 7.50 -11.66
N GLU A 30 9.00 8.78 -11.29
CA GLU A 30 10.20 9.62 -11.20
C GLU A 30 11.17 9.15 -10.10
N MET A 31 10.66 8.67 -8.95
CA MET A 31 11.50 8.11 -7.89
C MET A 31 12.20 6.82 -8.33
N ALA A 32 11.49 5.93 -9.00
CA ALA A 32 12.09 4.74 -9.61
C ALA A 32 13.20 5.14 -10.60
N ARG A 33 12.94 6.11 -11.50
CA ARG A 33 13.93 6.63 -12.45
C ARG A 33 15.17 7.23 -11.78
N ARG A 34 15.00 7.83 -10.60
CA ARG A 34 16.11 8.38 -9.79
C ARG A 34 16.89 7.34 -9.01
N GLY A 35 16.51 6.07 -9.10
CA GLY A 35 17.21 4.95 -8.46
C GLY A 35 16.67 4.59 -7.07
N ALA A 36 15.42 4.92 -6.75
CA ALA A 36 14.75 4.31 -5.61
C ALA A 36 14.72 2.78 -5.80
N GLY A 37 15.01 2.03 -4.74
CA GLY A 37 15.03 0.57 -4.79
C GLY A 37 13.69 -0.11 -4.49
N GLU A 38 12.75 0.61 -3.88
CA GLU A 38 11.44 0.12 -3.47
C GLU A 38 10.52 1.31 -3.13
N ILE A 39 9.20 1.14 -3.26
CA ILE A 39 8.19 2.14 -2.88
C ILE A 39 7.31 1.60 -1.76
N LEU A 40 7.31 2.28 -0.62
CA LEU A 40 6.30 2.08 0.42
C LEU A 40 5.12 3.01 0.15
N LEU A 41 4.01 2.44 -0.30
CA LEU A 41 2.85 3.17 -0.77
C LEU A 41 1.73 3.16 0.28
N THR A 42 1.65 4.22 1.08
CA THR A 42 0.59 4.40 2.07
C THR A 42 -0.56 5.22 1.49
N SER A 43 -1.76 4.63 1.40
CA SER A 43 -2.97 5.38 1.07
C SER A 43 -3.48 6.13 2.30
N MET A 44 -3.48 7.47 2.24
CA MET A 44 -4.00 8.30 3.32
C MET A 44 -5.51 8.14 3.51
N ASP A 45 -6.27 7.95 2.42
CA ASP A 45 -7.73 7.78 2.48
C ASP A 45 -8.15 6.47 3.16
N ARG A 46 -7.27 5.46 3.10
CA ARG A 46 -7.52 4.16 3.71
C ARG A 46 -6.91 4.02 5.08
N ASP A 47 -5.87 4.79 5.42
CA ASP A 47 -5.16 4.61 6.67
C ASP A 47 -6.08 4.76 7.90
N GLY A 48 -5.94 3.86 8.86
CA GLY A 48 -6.81 3.77 10.04
C GLY A 48 -8.26 3.31 9.80
N THR A 49 -8.75 3.22 8.55
CA THR A 49 -10.17 2.89 8.27
C THR A 49 -10.53 1.42 8.45
N LYS A 50 -9.54 0.51 8.44
CA LYS A 50 -9.73 -0.95 8.41
C LYS A 50 -10.58 -1.46 7.23
N SER A 51 -10.70 -0.68 6.14
CA SER A 51 -11.53 -1.00 4.97
C SER A 51 -10.81 -1.70 3.81
N GLY A 52 -9.54 -2.07 4.01
CA GLY A 52 -8.66 -2.63 2.99
C GLY A 52 -7.70 -1.59 2.41
N PHE A 53 -6.73 -2.07 1.63
CA PHE A 53 -5.83 -1.20 0.88
C PHE A 53 -6.60 -0.43 -0.20
N ASP A 54 -6.00 0.66 -0.69
CA ASP A 54 -6.45 1.28 -1.92
C ASP A 54 -5.91 0.46 -3.10
N LEU A 55 -6.70 -0.53 -3.54
CA LEU A 55 -6.33 -1.43 -4.62
C LEU A 55 -6.15 -0.70 -5.95
N GLY A 56 -6.88 0.39 -6.18
CA GLY A 56 -6.75 1.19 -7.40
C GLY A 56 -5.41 1.91 -7.45
N LEU A 57 -5.04 2.57 -6.34
CA LEU A 57 -3.73 3.22 -6.19
C LEU A 57 -2.60 2.21 -6.29
N THR A 58 -2.71 1.12 -5.53
CA THR A 58 -1.68 0.07 -5.47
C THR A 58 -1.44 -0.52 -6.86
N ARG A 59 -2.52 -0.84 -7.59
CA ARG A 59 -2.44 -1.39 -8.94
C ARG A 59 -1.81 -0.41 -9.92
N ALA A 60 -2.26 0.84 -9.90
CA ALA A 60 -1.75 1.87 -10.80
C ALA A 60 -0.24 2.08 -10.63
N VAL A 61 0.24 2.14 -9.38
CA VAL A 61 1.67 2.30 -9.09
C VAL A 61 2.46 1.04 -9.45
N SER A 62 1.99 -0.14 -9.04
CA SER A 62 2.70 -1.41 -9.29
C SER A 62 2.83 -1.72 -10.79
N ASP A 63 1.81 -1.39 -11.61
CA ASP A 63 1.90 -1.56 -13.06
C ASP A 63 2.86 -0.54 -13.74
N ALA A 64 3.18 0.57 -13.08
CA ALA A 64 3.93 1.68 -13.68
C ALA A 64 5.41 1.71 -13.34
N VAL A 65 5.87 0.90 -12.36
CA VAL A 65 7.27 0.88 -11.92
C VAL A 65 7.83 -0.54 -11.94
N ASP A 66 9.12 -0.66 -12.28
CA ASP A 66 9.82 -1.95 -12.33
C ASP A 66 10.50 -2.31 -10.99
N ILE A 67 10.26 -1.53 -9.93
CA ILE A 67 10.81 -1.75 -8.59
C ILE A 67 9.72 -2.25 -7.63
N PRO A 68 10.06 -2.98 -6.56
CA PRO A 68 9.08 -3.50 -5.63
C PRO A 68 8.17 -2.42 -5.02
N VAL A 69 6.89 -2.77 -4.84
CA VAL A 69 5.89 -1.92 -4.19
C VAL A 69 5.34 -2.61 -2.94
N ILE A 70 5.37 -1.90 -1.80
CA ILE A 70 4.75 -2.31 -0.55
C ILE A 70 3.42 -1.58 -0.38
N ALA A 71 2.30 -2.30 -0.39
CA ALA A 71 1.01 -1.72 -0.05
C ALA A 71 0.88 -1.45 1.46
N SER A 72 0.42 -0.24 1.82
CA SER A 72 0.29 0.22 3.21
C SER A 72 -0.99 1.04 3.41
N GLY A 73 -1.56 0.98 4.61
CA GLY A 73 -2.74 1.74 5.03
C GLY A 73 -4.08 1.02 4.78
N GLY A 74 -4.87 0.85 5.84
CA GLY A 74 -6.27 0.40 5.76
C GLY A 74 -6.56 -1.08 6.00
N VAL A 75 -5.56 -1.92 6.27
CA VAL A 75 -5.79 -3.35 6.60
C VAL A 75 -6.66 -3.49 7.85
N GLY A 76 -7.66 -4.38 7.76
CA GLY A 76 -8.61 -4.67 8.82
C GLY A 76 -8.82 -6.16 9.08
N ASN A 77 -8.51 -7.01 8.11
CA ASN A 77 -8.54 -8.47 8.21
C ASN A 77 -7.46 -9.10 7.32
N LEU A 78 -7.35 -10.42 7.32
CA LEU A 78 -6.33 -11.15 6.56
C LEU A 78 -6.62 -11.18 5.04
N ASP A 79 -7.89 -11.13 4.61
CA ASP A 79 -8.23 -11.07 3.19
C ASP A 79 -7.69 -9.79 2.54
N HIS A 80 -7.71 -8.66 3.27
CA HIS A 80 -7.12 -7.41 2.79
C HIS A 80 -5.62 -7.56 2.47
N LEU A 81 -4.89 -8.41 3.21
CA LEU A 81 -3.48 -8.70 2.91
C LEU A 81 -3.35 -9.46 1.57
N ALA A 82 -4.19 -10.46 1.36
CA ALA A 82 -4.20 -11.24 0.12
C ALA A 82 -4.60 -10.38 -1.08
N ASP A 83 -5.56 -9.48 -0.90
CA ASP A 83 -6.07 -8.60 -1.97
C ASP A 83 -5.02 -7.57 -2.39
N GLY A 84 -4.23 -7.03 -1.44
CA GLY A 84 -3.12 -6.13 -1.77
C GLY A 84 -2.10 -6.74 -2.75
N ILE A 85 -1.86 -8.05 -2.63
CA ILE A 85 -0.94 -8.79 -3.50
C ILE A 85 -1.66 -9.20 -4.80
N THR A 86 -2.78 -9.90 -4.69
CA THR A 86 -3.43 -10.55 -5.84
C THR A 86 -4.19 -9.60 -6.74
N LEU A 87 -4.82 -8.56 -6.18
CA LEU A 87 -5.59 -7.57 -6.91
C LEU A 87 -4.79 -6.28 -7.10
N GLY A 88 -4.11 -5.83 -6.03
CA GLY A 88 -3.29 -4.63 -6.04
C GLY A 88 -1.95 -4.78 -6.76
N GLY A 89 -1.45 -6.02 -6.93
CA GLY A 89 -0.17 -6.27 -7.59
C GLY A 89 1.07 -5.90 -6.76
N ALA A 90 0.92 -5.69 -5.45
CA ALA A 90 2.05 -5.38 -4.57
C ALA A 90 2.95 -6.60 -4.34
N ASP A 91 4.26 -6.38 -4.26
CA ASP A 91 5.26 -7.40 -3.92
C ASP A 91 5.26 -7.73 -2.43
N ALA A 92 4.89 -6.75 -1.60
CA ALA A 92 4.76 -6.90 -0.17
C ALA A 92 3.58 -6.10 0.39
N VAL A 93 3.16 -6.46 1.60
CA VAL A 93 2.08 -5.79 2.33
C VAL A 93 2.54 -5.42 3.73
N LEU A 94 2.18 -4.22 4.16
CA LEU A 94 2.46 -3.71 5.50
C LEU A 94 1.13 -3.48 6.23
N ALA A 95 1.06 -4.01 7.45
CA ALA A 95 -0.06 -3.78 8.36
C ALA A 95 0.43 -3.53 9.78
N ALA A 96 -0.23 -2.61 10.49
CA ALA A 96 0.11 -2.27 11.88
C ALA A 96 -1.03 -2.67 12.84
N SER A 97 -2.21 -2.07 12.69
CA SER A 97 -3.31 -2.16 13.66
C SER A 97 -3.73 -3.60 13.99
N ILE A 98 -3.89 -4.45 12.97
CA ILE A 98 -4.31 -5.85 13.15
C ILE A 98 -3.30 -6.69 13.95
N PHE A 99 -2.03 -6.29 13.98
CA PHE A 99 -0.98 -6.97 14.74
C PHE A 99 -0.74 -6.32 16.10
N HIS A 100 -0.68 -4.98 16.17
CA HIS A 100 -0.45 -4.25 17.42
C HIS A 100 -1.56 -4.49 18.45
N TYR A 101 -2.81 -4.67 18.00
CA TYR A 101 -3.94 -4.97 18.88
C TYR A 101 -4.16 -6.47 19.12
N GLY A 102 -3.30 -7.33 18.57
CA GLY A 102 -3.40 -8.77 18.77
C GLY A 102 -4.63 -9.42 18.12
N GLU A 103 -5.27 -8.76 17.16
CA GLU A 103 -6.41 -9.31 16.40
C GLU A 103 -5.96 -10.53 15.58
N PHE A 104 -4.77 -10.44 15.00
CA PHE A 104 -4.10 -11.54 14.32
C PHE A 104 -2.61 -11.57 14.66
N SER A 105 -1.98 -12.72 14.47
CA SER A 105 -0.53 -12.90 14.50
C SER A 105 0.06 -12.92 13.09
N VAL A 106 1.36 -12.67 12.98
CA VAL A 106 2.11 -12.83 11.72
C VAL A 106 2.01 -14.27 11.20
N LEU A 107 1.96 -15.27 12.09
CA LEU A 107 1.78 -16.67 11.69
C LEU A 107 0.43 -16.91 11.03
N GLN A 108 -0.66 -16.39 11.62
CA GLN A 108 -2.00 -16.48 11.02
C GLN A 108 -2.06 -15.78 9.66
N ALA A 109 -1.42 -14.62 9.53
CA ALA A 109 -1.32 -13.92 8.24
C ALA A 109 -0.58 -14.77 7.19
N LYS A 110 0.59 -15.33 7.52
CA LYS A 110 1.32 -16.24 6.62
C LYS A 110 0.48 -17.46 6.22
N GLN A 111 -0.18 -18.12 7.18
CA GLN A 111 -1.03 -19.28 6.90
C GLN A 111 -2.20 -18.93 5.98
N HIS A 112 -2.82 -17.77 6.18
CA HIS A 112 -3.91 -17.30 5.33
C HIS A 112 -3.43 -16.94 3.93
N LEU A 113 -2.31 -16.23 3.79
CA LEU A 113 -1.71 -15.95 2.48
C LEU A 113 -1.35 -17.25 1.75
N GLY A 114 -0.75 -18.21 2.46
CA GLY A 114 -0.45 -19.54 1.93
C GLY A 114 -1.69 -20.30 1.47
N SER A 115 -2.80 -20.25 2.23
CA SER A 115 -4.05 -20.91 1.83
C SER A 115 -4.72 -20.25 0.62
N ARG A 116 -4.41 -18.97 0.35
CA ARG A 116 -4.80 -18.23 -0.86
C ARG A 116 -3.85 -18.45 -2.05
N GLY A 117 -2.86 -19.32 -1.91
CA GLY A 117 -1.89 -19.66 -2.98
C GLY A 117 -0.73 -18.67 -3.12
N ILE A 118 -0.57 -17.74 -2.16
CA ILE A 118 0.53 -16.77 -2.15
C ILE A 118 1.74 -17.41 -1.48
N THR A 119 2.87 -17.43 -2.18
CA THR A 119 4.11 -18.00 -1.62
C THR A 119 4.62 -17.12 -0.50
N VAL A 120 4.76 -17.70 0.69
CA VAL A 120 5.25 -17.01 1.88
C VAL A 120 6.38 -17.80 2.52
N ARG A 121 7.32 -17.09 3.14
CA ARG A 121 8.32 -17.72 4.00
C ARG A 121 7.64 -18.14 5.31
N ILE A 122 7.63 -19.43 5.61
CA ILE A 122 7.10 -19.96 6.88
C ILE A 122 8.13 -19.76 7.99
#